data_AF-A0A937FYK1-F1
#
_entry.id   AF-A0A937FYK1-F1
#
_cell.length_a   1.000
_cell.length_b   1.000
_cell.length_c   1.000
_cell.angle_alpha   90.00
_cell.angle_beta   90.00
_cell.angle_gamma   90.00
#
_symmetry.space_group_name_H-M   'P 1'
#
loop_
_entity.id
_entity.type
_entity.pdbx_description
1 polymer ?
#
loop_
_entity_poly.entity_id
_entity_poly.type
_entity_poly.pdbx_seq_one_letter_code
_entity_poly.pdbx_strand_id
1 'polypeptide(L)'
;MTWLNYIFAITVLFLLTGLLFRSSISTPLKKFFVPALLLKLVAGILVGWLYMSYYEGGDTWVYYNEAIKLTSLFKSSPSDYVSFLFLSSGDVLEYMQYAGQPRALFVVKILSIVNLITGNNYWLSSICFSLFSFAGLWFLANRLARIYHQRKLAIILSLLFFPSIVFWSSGIIKESLAVGAMAFLIYSLLGYIFRQKRFSGYMVIDLIMIYILWSTKYYYAGLLLLLIVANGLTLYIKSKSEVIGHSPTYQVALFGLLCMLCLTAATSLHPNFYLHRLPSVIFDNYQAFLEKSEANDVIYYYSLEANWTSILIHSPKALLSGFFRPFPGEYFDLLKIIAGIENFFILLLTVSAFFKLPKKLTDENRVLLLSAAIYCIGLSIFLALSTPNFGTLIRYKVGFLPVMLLIVTLNNPLIEKLNRLVK
;
A
#
# COMPACT_ATOMS: atom_id res chain seq x y z
N MET A 1 -18.35 9.70 -29.54
CA MET A 1 -18.48 8.73 -28.40
C MET A 1 -19.68 9.14 -27.58
N THR A 2 -20.59 8.21 -27.34
CA THR A 2 -22.01 8.49 -27.04
C THR A 2 -22.26 8.67 -25.54
N TRP A 3 -23.24 9.52 -25.19
CA TRP A 3 -23.80 9.67 -23.84
C TRP A 3 -24.10 8.32 -23.15
N LEU A 4 -24.41 7.30 -23.94
CA LEU A 4 -24.57 5.90 -23.52
C LEU A 4 -23.37 5.34 -22.76
N ASN A 5 -22.13 5.62 -23.16
CA ASN A 5 -20.94 5.13 -22.45
C ASN A 5 -20.83 5.74 -21.04
N TYR A 6 -21.17 7.03 -20.90
CA TYR A 6 -21.17 7.68 -19.60
C TYR A 6 -22.27 7.14 -18.69
N ILE A 7 -23.48 6.96 -19.24
CA ILE A 7 -24.59 6.35 -18.50
C ILE A 7 -24.22 4.93 -18.06
N PHE A 8 -23.64 4.13 -18.94
CA PHE A 8 -23.16 2.79 -18.62
C PHE A 8 -22.11 2.80 -17.51
N ALA A 9 -21.06 3.63 -17.65
CA ALA A 9 -19.99 3.75 -16.66
C ALA A 9 -20.52 4.17 -15.28
N ILE A 10 -21.39 5.18 -15.23
CA ILE A 10 -22.01 5.67 -13.99
C ILE A 10 -22.90 4.57 -13.39
N THR A 11 -23.64 3.83 -14.21
CA THR A 11 -24.47 2.71 -13.75
C THR A 11 -23.61 1.60 -13.15
N VAL A 12 -22.51 1.20 -13.80
CA VAL A 12 -21.57 0.21 -13.27
C VAL A 12 -20.98 0.68 -11.95
N LEU A 13 -20.53 1.94 -11.86
CA LEU A 13 -20.03 2.51 -10.61
C LEU A 13 -21.09 2.54 -9.50
N PHE A 14 -22.32 2.91 -9.83
CA PHE A 14 -23.44 2.90 -8.89
C PHE A 14 -23.76 1.48 -8.41
N LEU A 15 -23.73 0.49 -9.29
CA LEU A 15 -23.93 -0.92 -8.91
C LEU A 15 -22.79 -1.43 -8.04
N LEU A 16 -21.53 -1.17 -8.39
CA LEU A 16 -20.37 -1.58 -7.59
C LEU A 16 -20.38 -0.95 -6.20
N THR A 17 -20.66 0.35 -6.11
CA THR A 17 -20.79 1.06 -4.83
C THR A 17 -22.01 0.58 -4.04
N GLY A 18 -23.13 0.29 -4.70
CA GLY A 18 -24.33 -0.28 -4.08
C GLY A 18 -24.11 -1.69 -3.53
N LEU A 19 -23.41 -2.56 -4.26
CA LEU A 19 -23.02 -3.89 -3.78
C LEU A 19 -22.09 -3.81 -2.58
N LEU A 20 -21.09 -2.91 -2.65
CA LEU A 20 -20.17 -2.67 -1.54
C LEU A 20 -20.92 -2.12 -0.31
N PHE A 21 -21.84 -1.17 -0.51
CA PHE A 21 -22.68 -0.64 0.55
C PHE A 21 -23.59 -1.71 1.17
N ARG A 22 -24.23 -2.55 0.35
CA ARG A 22 -25.06 -3.66 0.82
C ARG A 22 -24.28 -4.62 1.71
N SER A 23 -23.05 -4.96 1.32
CA SER A 23 -22.15 -5.78 2.15
C SER A 23 -21.75 -5.09 3.46
N SER A 24 -21.91 -3.77 3.54
CA SER A 24 -21.53 -2.92 4.66
C SER A 24 -22.65 -2.68 5.68
N ILE A 25 -23.92 -2.94 5.35
CA ILE A 25 -25.08 -2.66 6.21
C ILE A 25 -24.99 -3.36 7.56
N SER A 26 -24.47 -4.59 7.60
CA SER A 26 -24.32 -5.40 8.81
C SER A 26 -22.97 -5.21 9.52
N THR A 27 -22.16 -4.26 9.07
CA THR A 27 -20.78 -4.11 9.57
C THR A 27 -20.68 -3.14 10.76
N PRO A 28 -19.69 -3.30 11.65
CA PRO A 28 -19.53 -2.45 12.83
C PRO A 28 -19.30 -0.96 12.51
N LEU A 29 -18.83 -0.66 11.29
CA LEU A 29 -18.43 0.68 10.87
C LEU A 29 -19.43 1.34 9.92
N LYS A 30 -20.60 0.76 9.66
CA LYS A 30 -21.56 1.20 8.61
C LYS A 30 -21.81 2.71 8.53
N LYS A 31 -21.86 3.40 9.68
CA LYS A 31 -22.09 4.86 9.76
C LYS A 31 -21.01 5.68 9.06
N PHE A 32 -19.79 5.14 8.97
CA PHE A 32 -18.63 5.80 8.36
C PHE A 32 -18.43 5.43 6.89
N PHE A 33 -19.25 4.53 6.32
CA PHE A 33 -19.08 4.07 4.94
C PHE A 33 -19.17 5.23 3.94
N VAL A 34 -20.29 5.96 3.97
CA VAL A 34 -20.55 7.03 3.00
C VAL A 34 -19.55 8.18 3.15
N PRO A 35 -19.28 8.73 4.36
CA PRO A 35 -18.29 9.78 4.52
C PRO A 35 -16.88 9.36 4.05
N ALA A 36 -16.43 8.15 4.40
CA ALA A 36 -15.11 7.66 4.01
C ALA A 36 -15.02 7.39 2.49
N LEU A 37 -16.07 6.86 1.88
CA LEU A 37 -16.14 6.63 0.44
C LEU A 37 -16.08 7.95 -0.32
N LEU A 38 -16.93 8.92 0.05
CA LEU A 38 -16.95 10.24 -0.60
C LEU A 38 -15.60 10.93 -0.48
N LEU A 39 -15.00 10.91 0.71
CA LEU A 39 -13.65 11.45 0.93
C LEU A 39 -12.63 10.80 0.00
N LYS A 40 -12.68 9.48 -0.16
CA LYS A 40 -11.77 8.75 -1.07
C LYS A 40 -11.98 9.11 -2.54
N LEU A 41 -13.23 9.17 -2.99
CA LEU A 41 -13.54 9.49 -4.39
C LEU A 41 -13.15 10.93 -4.74
N VAL A 42 -13.44 11.89 -3.85
CA VAL A 42 -13.00 13.28 -3.98
C VAL A 42 -11.48 13.36 -4.02
N ALA A 43 -10.78 12.63 -3.14
CA ALA A 43 -9.32 12.60 -3.17
C ALA A 43 -8.75 12.08 -4.50
N GLY A 44 -9.38 11.09 -5.15
CA GLY A 44 -8.97 10.64 -6.48
C GLY A 44 -9.10 11.71 -7.57
N ILE A 45 -10.17 12.51 -7.51
CA ILE A 45 -10.35 13.67 -8.41
C ILE A 45 -9.28 14.72 -8.10
N LEU A 46 -9.05 15.04 -6.83
CA LEU A 46 -8.04 16.02 -6.41
C LEU A 46 -6.62 15.61 -6.81
N VAL A 47 -6.26 14.32 -6.74
CA VAL A 47 -4.97 13.82 -7.24
C VAL A 47 -4.82 14.11 -8.74
N GLY A 48 -5.85 13.81 -9.53
CA GLY A 48 -5.80 14.10 -10.96
C GLY A 48 -5.72 15.59 -11.29
N TRP A 49 -6.48 16.40 -10.56
CA TRP A 49 -6.45 17.85 -10.70
C TRP A 49 -5.11 18.45 -10.27
N LEU A 50 -4.50 17.95 -9.20
CA LEU A 50 -3.17 18.34 -8.75
C LEU A 50 -2.12 18.09 -9.83
N TYR A 51 -2.09 16.89 -10.41
CA TYR A 51 -1.14 16.56 -11.48
C TYR A 51 -1.37 17.41 -12.74
N MET A 52 -2.62 17.67 -13.09
CA MET A 52 -2.95 18.53 -14.23
C MET A 52 -2.51 19.98 -14.02
N SER A 53 -2.75 20.53 -12.83
CA SER A 53 -2.63 21.98 -12.60
C SER A 53 -1.28 22.40 -12.01
N TYR A 54 -0.69 21.56 -11.15
CA TYR A 54 0.55 21.88 -10.44
C TYR A 54 1.78 21.26 -11.11
N TYR A 55 1.66 20.03 -11.61
CA TYR A 55 2.77 19.29 -12.22
C TYR A 55 2.75 19.32 -13.76
N GLU A 56 1.84 20.11 -14.36
CA GLU A 56 1.63 20.23 -15.81
C GLU A 56 1.52 18.87 -16.53
N GLY A 57 0.98 17.86 -15.83
CA GLY A 57 0.93 16.47 -16.30
C GLY A 57 1.52 15.49 -15.28
N GLY A 58 2.30 14.53 -15.76
CA GLY A 58 2.92 13.47 -14.95
C GLY A 58 2.27 12.11 -15.10
N ASP A 59 2.82 11.13 -14.37
CA ASP A 59 2.55 9.69 -14.52
C ASP A 59 1.06 9.34 -14.68
N THR A 60 0.17 9.97 -13.92
CA THR A 60 -1.28 9.71 -13.96
C THR A 60 -1.90 9.96 -15.35
N TRP A 61 -1.50 11.05 -16.00
CA TRP A 61 -1.98 11.43 -17.34
C TRP A 61 -1.27 10.64 -18.43
N VAL A 62 0.02 10.31 -18.22
CA VAL A 62 0.76 9.44 -19.13
C VAL A 62 0.14 8.03 -19.14
N TYR A 63 -0.15 7.43 -17.99
CA TYR A 63 -0.86 6.14 -17.93
C TYR A 63 -2.16 6.18 -18.70
N TYR A 64 -2.93 7.26 -18.53
CA TYR A 64 -4.20 7.45 -19.21
C TYR A 64 -4.06 7.55 -20.73
N ASN A 65 -3.13 8.37 -21.23
CA ASN A 65 -2.88 8.52 -22.66
C ASN A 65 -2.39 7.22 -23.30
N GLU A 66 -1.49 6.50 -22.63
CA GLU A 66 -1.01 5.18 -23.08
C GLU A 66 -2.15 4.13 -23.06
N ALA A 67 -3.02 4.18 -22.05
CA ALA A 67 -4.17 3.27 -21.98
C ALA A 67 -5.20 3.56 -23.07
N ILE A 68 -5.33 4.81 -23.53
CA ILE A 68 -6.17 5.15 -24.69
C ILE A 68 -5.67 4.42 -25.93
N LYS A 69 -4.35 4.38 -26.20
CA LYS A 69 -3.76 3.65 -27.33
C LYS A 69 -4.19 2.17 -27.32
N LEU A 70 -4.20 1.55 -26.15
CA LEU A 70 -4.69 0.17 -25.99
C LEU A 70 -6.20 0.03 -26.18
N THR A 71 -7.00 0.98 -25.68
CA THR A 71 -8.45 0.93 -25.94
C THR A 71 -8.81 1.17 -27.41
N SER A 72 -8.01 1.94 -28.16
CA SER A 72 -8.17 2.03 -29.61
C SER A 72 -7.79 0.73 -30.30
N LEU A 73 -6.73 0.05 -29.84
CA LEU A 73 -6.37 -1.28 -30.34
C LEU A 73 -7.51 -2.27 -30.14
N PHE A 74 -8.19 -2.26 -28.99
CA PHE A 74 -9.37 -3.11 -28.77
C PHE A 74 -10.48 -2.87 -29.80
N LYS A 75 -10.68 -1.63 -30.26
CA LYS A 75 -11.70 -1.29 -31.26
C LYS A 75 -11.31 -1.73 -32.67
N SER A 76 -10.03 -1.70 -33.01
CA SER A 76 -9.54 -2.09 -34.34
C SER A 76 -9.26 -3.59 -34.45
N SER A 77 -8.65 -4.18 -33.41
CA SER A 77 -8.29 -5.60 -33.34
C SER A 77 -8.40 -6.12 -31.88
N PRO A 78 -9.56 -6.67 -31.49
CA PRO A 78 -9.74 -7.27 -30.15
C PRO A 78 -8.74 -8.40 -29.84
N SER A 79 -8.34 -9.17 -30.85
CA SER A 79 -7.36 -10.26 -30.73
C SER A 79 -5.99 -9.73 -30.30
N ASP A 80 -5.51 -8.67 -30.95
CA ASP A 80 -4.20 -8.08 -30.65
C ASP A 80 -4.23 -7.40 -29.29
N TYR A 81 -5.35 -6.78 -28.92
CA TYR A 81 -5.54 -6.24 -27.57
C TYR A 81 -5.42 -7.31 -26.48
N VAL A 82 -6.11 -8.46 -26.65
CA VAL A 82 -6.03 -9.57 -25.68
C VAL A 82 -4.61 -10.14 -25.64
N SER A 83 -3.98 -10.32 -26.79
CA SER A 83 -2.59 -10.78 -26.88
C SER A 83 -1.65 -9.82 -26.16
N PHE A 84 -1.82 -8.51 -26.35
CA PHE A 84 -1.05 -7.48 -25.66
C PHE A 84 -1.25 -7.52 -24.14
N LEU A 85 -2.50 -7.68 -23.67
CA LEU A 85 -2.80 -7.73 -22.23
C LEU A 85 -2.01 -8.85 -21.53
N PHE A 86 -1.92 -10.03 -22.13
CA PHE A 86 -1.25 -11.18 -21.52
C PHE A 86 0.24 -11.29 -21.83
N LEU A 87 0.63 -11.05 -23.08
CA LEU A 87 2.00 -11.31 -23.56
C LEU A 87 2.85 -10.05 -23.66
N SER A 88 2.24 -8.86 -23.61
CA SER A 88 2.93 -7.58 -23.88
C SER A 88 3.62 -7.58 -25.25
N SER A 89 2.99 -8.18 -26.26
CA SER A 89 3.54 -8.36 -27.61
C SER A 89 2.77 -7.56 -28.65
N GLY A 90 3.40 -7.31 -29.80
CA GLY A 90 2.82 -6.64 -30.96
C GLY A 90 3.35 -5.22 -31.15
N ASP A 91 3.18 -4.70 -32.37
CA ASP A 91 3.80 -3.45 -32.85
C ASP A 91 3.46 -2.25 -31.97
N VAL A 92 2.28 -2.24 -31.34
CA VAL A 92 1.85 -1.16 -30.44
C VAL A 92 2.83 -0.96 -29.28
N LEU A 93 3.54 -2.00 -28.84
CA LEU A 93 4.55 -1.91 -27.79
C LEU A 93 5.68 -0.93 -28.16
N GLU A 94 6.13 -0.92 -29.42
CA GLU A 94 7.25 -0.09 -29.88
C GLU A 94 6.93 1.41 -29.76
N TYR A 95 5.65 1.77 -29.85
CA TYR A 95 5.15 3.14 -29.77
C TYR A 95 4.68 3.55 -28.36
N MET A 96 4.92 2.70 -27.36
CA MET A 96 4.57 3.00 -25.97
C MET A 96 5.73 3.58 -25.18
N GLN A 97 5.44 4.63 -24.41
CA GLN A 97 6.42 5.28 -23.54
C GLN A 97 6.93 4.34 -22.43
N TYR A 98 6.10 3.38 -22.01
CA TYR A 98 6.41 2.44 -20.92
C TYR A 98 6.81 1.04 -21.38
N ALA A 99 7.20 0.85 -22.64
CA ALA A 99 7.62 -0.46 -23.18
C ALA A 99 8.71 -1.15 -22.33
N GLY A 100 9.73 -0.40 -21.89
CA GLY A 100 10.80 -0.87 -21.03
C GLY A 100 10.50 -0.83 -19.52
N GLN A 101 9.27 -0.50 -19.12
CA GLN A 101 8.88 -0.33 -17.71
C GLN A 101 7.70 -1.24 -17.34
N PRO A 102 7.94 -2.54 -17.04
CA PRO A 102 6.88 -3.53 -16.84
C PRO A 102 5.82 -3.13 -15.81
N ARG A 103 6.24 -2.48 -14.72
CA ARG A 103 5.34 -2.00 -13.65
C ARG A 103 4.43 -0.87 -14.10
N ALA A 104 4.92 0.03 -14.95
CA ALA A 104 4.14 1.11 -15.52
C ALA A 104 3.17 0.55 -16.57
N LEU A 105 3.67 -0.34 -17.44
CA LEU A 105 2.87 -1.01 -18.45
C LEU A 105 1.72 -1.83 -17.85
N PHE A 106 1.95 -2.48 -16.70
CA PHE A 106 0.90 -3.18 -15.97
C PHE A 106 -0.26 -2.25 -15.55
N VAL A 107 0.05 -1.04 -15.08
CA VAL A 107 -0.99 -0.04 -14.76
C VAL A 107 -1.73 0.40 -16.02
N VAL A 108 -1.02 0.60 -17.13
CA VAL A 108 -1.62 0.93 -18.43
C VAL A 108 -2.60 -0.16 -18.88
N LYS A 109 -2.25 -1.44 -18.73
CA LYS A 109 -3.13 -2.57 -19.05
C LYS A 109 -4.38 -2.64 -18.17
N ILE A 110 -4.25 -2.43 -16.86
CA ILE A 110 -5.42 -2.37 -15.97
C ILE A 110 -6.30 -1.18 -16.35
N LEU A 111 -5.69 -0.03 -16.59
CA LEU A 111 -6.40 1.18 -16.94
C LEU A 111 -7.09 1.07 -18.30
N SER A 112 -6.52 0.36 -19.28
CA SER A 112 -7.18 0.15 -20.57
C SER A 112 -8.47 -0.67 -20.40
N ILE A 113 -8.48 -1.68 -19.53
CA ILE A 113 -9.69 -2.44 -19.19
C ILE A 113 -10.73 -1.54 -18.52
N VAL A 114 -10.31 -0.71 -17.56
CA VAL A 114 -11.20 0.27 -16.91
C VAL A 114 -11.76 1.27 -17.93
N ASN A 115 -10.93 1.72 -18.88
CA ASN A 115 -11.29 2.65 -19.93
C ASN A 115 -12.35 2.09 -20.90
N LEU A 116 -12.42 0.77 -21.09
CA LEU A 116 -13.51 0.14 -21.84
C LEU A 116 -14.87 0.35 -21.15
N ILE A 117 -14.89 0.37 -19.82
CA ILE A 117 -16.10 0.63 -19.02
C ILE A 117 -16.40 2.13 -18.97
N THR A 118 -15.37 2.96 -18.75
CA THR A 118 -15.54 4.40 -18.54
C THR A 118 -15.63 5.22 -19.82
N GLY A 119 -15.44 4.58 -20.98
CA GLY A 119 -15.49 5.23 -22.28
C GLY A 119 -14.33 6.18 -22.53
N ASN A 120 -13.13 5.86 -22.04
CA ASN A 120 -11.95 6.72 -22.06
C ASN A 120 -12.23 8.06 -21.35
N ASN A 121 -12.75 8.02 -20.12
CA ASN A 121 -12.90 9.21 -19.30
C ASN A 121 -11.99 9.13 -18.08
N TYR A 122 -11.03 10.05 -18.01
CA TYR A 122 -10.04 10.10 -16.94
C TYR A 122 -10.65 10.13 -15.53
N TRP A 123 -11.66 10.98 -15.30
CA TRP A 123 -12.25 11.17 -13.98
C TRP A 123 -13.03 9.95 -13.51
N LEU A 124 -13.79 9.31 -14.40
CA LEU A 124 -14.47 8.06 -14.09
C LEU A 124 -13.46 6.91 -13.83
N SER A 125 -12.37 6.83 -14.61
CA SER A 125 -11.30 5.86 -14.37
C SER A 125 -10.59 6.10 -13.03
N SER A 126 -10.39 7.37 -12.65
CA SER A 126 -9.86 7.76 -11.34
C SER A 126 -10.78 7.33 -10.19
N ILE A 127 -12.10 7.46 -10.36
CA ILE A 127 -13.10 6.97 -9.40
C ILE A 127 -13.02 5.44 -9.26
N CYS A 128 -12.86 4.70 -10.36
CA CYS A 128 -12.70 3.23 -10.31
C CYS A 128 -11.46 2.81 -9.49
N PHE A 129 -10.30 3.43 -9.72
CA PHE A 129 -9.08 3.15 -8.97
C PHE A 129 -9.23 3.49 -7.49
N SER A 130 -9.87 4.61 -7.19
CA SER A 130 -10.14 5.06 -5.82
C SER A 130 -11.10 4.11 -5.09
N LEU A 131 -12.13 3.61 -5.78
CA LEU A 131 -13.08 2.64 -5.26
C LEU A 131 -12.41 1.29 -4.97
N PHE A 132 -11.50 0.83 -5.82
CA PHE A 132 -10.72 -0.39 -5.57
C PHE A 132 -9.87 -0.28 -4.31
N SER A 133 -9.13 0.82 -4.17
CA SER A 133 -8.33 1.13 -2.97
C SER A 133 -9.21 1.20 -1.71
N PHE A 134 -10.34 1.91 -1.80
CA PHE A 134 -11.32 2.01 -0.73
C PHE A 134 -11.85 0.64 -0.29
N ALA A 135 -12.25 -0.21 -1.23
CA ALA A 135 -12.83 -1.52 -0.93
C ALA A 135 -11.87 -2.38 -0.09
N GLY A 136 -10.59 -2.44 -0.47
CA GLY A 136 -9.56 -3.15 0.30
C GLY A 136 -9.41 -2.63 1.73
N LEU A 137 -9.26 -1.30 1.88
CA LEU A 137 -9.16 -0.64 3.19
C LEU A 137 -10.42 -0.81 4.04
N TRP A 138 -11.60 -0.75 3.42
CA TRP A 138 -12.89 -0.90 4.07
C TRP A 138 -13.11 -2.31 4.63
N PHE A 139 -12.79 -3.34 3.85
CA PHE A 139 -12.87 -4.73 4.32
C PHE A 139 -11.91 -4.99 5.47
N LEU A 140 -10.67 -4.49 5.38
CA LEU A 140 -9.68 -4.59 6.44
C LEU A 140 -10.17 -3.88 7.72
N ALA A 141 -10.64 -2.64 7.60
CA ALA A 141 -11.13 -1.86 8.73
C ALA A 141 -12.28 -2.57 9.46
N ASN A 142 -13.23 -3.13 8.72
CA ASN A 142 -14.35 -3.85 9.33
C ASN A 142 -13.94 -5.14 10.01
N ARG A 143 -13.00 -5.90 9.45
CA ARG A 143 -12.49 -7.11 10.11
C ARG A 143 -11.76 -6.74 11.41
N LEU A 144 -10.89 -5.73 11.38
CA LEU A 144 -10.23 -5.25 12.58
C LEU A 144 -11.23 -4.72 13.62
N ALA A 145 -12.31 -4.06 13.20
CA ALA A 145 -13.34 -3.57 14.12
C ALA A 145 -14.20 -4.70 14.74
N ARG A 146 -14.24 -5.88 14.10
CA ARG A 146 -14.81 -7.11 14.68
C ARG A 146 -13.84 -7.78 15.65
N ILE A 147 -12.53 -7.74 15.38
CA ILE A 147 -11.52 -8.34 16.26
C ILE A 147 -11.29 -7.45 17.50
N TYR A 148 -11.19 -6.13 17.30
CA TYR A 148 -10.87 -5.14 18.34
C TYR A 148 -12.04 -4.17 18.55
N HIS A 149 -13.14 -4.67 19.12
CA HIS A 149 -14.40 -3.92 19.27
C HIS A 149 -14.27 -2.56 19.97
N GLN A 150 -13.35 -2.43 20.93
CA GLN A 150 -13.15 -1.18 21.70
C GLN A 150 -12.28 -0.15 20.96
N ARG A 151 -11.67 -0.51 19.82
CA ARG A 151 -10.64 0.30 19.13
C ARG A 151 -11.09 0.83 17.77
N LYS A 152 -12.41 0.94 17.54
CA LYS A 152 -12.99 1.37 16.25
C LYS A 152 -12.45 2.71 15.76
N LEU A 153 -12.32 3.70 16.64
CA LEU A 153 -11.81 5.02 16.28
C LEU A 153 -10.38 4.97 15.74
N ALA A 154 -9.49 4.24 16.43
CA ALA A 154 -8.10 4.04 15.99
C ALA A 154 -8.04 3.41 14.59
N ILE A 155 -8.89 2.40 14.34
CA ILE A 155 -8.97 1.70 13.06
C ILE A 155 -9.50 2.61 11.94
N ILE A 156 -10.58 3.35 12.20
CA ILE A 156 -11.19 4.27 11.24
C ILE A 156 -10.19 5.37 10.87
N LEU A 157 -9.56 6.01 11.85
CA LEU A 157 -8.59 7.08 11.60
C LEU A 157 -7.38 6.56 10.82
N SER A 158 -6.83 5.40 11.20
CA SER A 158 -5.63 4.84 10.58
C SER A 158 -5.82 4.36 9.15
N LEU A 159 -7.03 3.94 8.77
CA LEU A 159 -7.26 3.29 7.47
C LEU A 159 -8.12 4.12 6.50
N LEU A 160 -9.07 4.90 7.01
CA LEU A 160 -10.13 5.50 6.19
C LEU A 160 -10.09 7.04 6.15
N PHE A 161 -9.48 7.69 7.15
CA PHE A 161 -9.51 9.15 7.28
C PHE A 161 -8.14 9.80 7.40
N PHE A 162 -7.05 9.04 7.44
CA PHE A 162 -5.71 9.64 7.50
C PHE A 162 -5.34 10.31 6.17
N PRO A 163 -4.95 11.60 6.15
CA PRO A 163 -4.88 12.38 4.91
C PRO A 163 -3.98 11.78 3.83
N SER A 164 -2.72 11.43 4.14
CA SER A 164 -1.83 10.81 3.14
C SER A 164 -2.32 9.47 2.64
N ILE A 165 -2.94 8.64 3.49
CA ILE A 165 -3.48 7.34 3.05
C ILE A 165 -4.65 7.58 2.11
N VAL A 166 -5.55 8.50 2.44
CA VAL A 166 -6.68 8.85 1.59
C VAL A 166 -6.17 9.38 0.25
N PHE A 167 -5.31 10.40 0.26
CA PHE A 167 -4.86 11.12 -0.92
C PHE A 167 -3.95 10.27 -1.81
N TRP A 168 -2.82 9.78 -1.28
CA TRP A 168 -1.78 9.09 -2.05
C TRP A 168 -2.08 7.62 -2.35
N SER A 169 -3.30 7.15 -2.12
CA SER A 169 -3.80 5.89 -2.65
C SER A 169 -5.16 6.03 -3.33
N SER A 170 -5.42 7.20 -3.90
CA SER A 170 -6.59 7.48 -4.73
C SER A 170 -6.18 7.95 -6.12
N GLY A 171 -7.05 7.73 -7.11
CA GLY A 171 -6.83 8.08 -8.50
C GLY A 171 -5.89 7.15 -9.26
N ILE A 172 -5.52 7.55 -10.49
CA ILE A 172 -4.77 6.72 -11.44
C ILE A 172 -3.27 6.74 -11.12
N ILE A 173 -2.91 6.10 -10.00
CA ILE A 173 -1.54 5.92 -9.55
C ILE A 173 -1.29 4.47 -9.13
N LYS A 174 -0.03 4.03 -9.18
CA LYS A 174 0.40 2.68 -8.80
C LYS A 174 -0.03 2.34 -7.36
N GLU A 175 0.04 3.32 -6.47
CA GLU A 175 -0.28 3.17 -5.05
C GLU A 175 -1.76 2.86 -4.79
N SER A 176 -2.69 3.32 -5.63
CA SER A 176 -4.12 2.98 -5.49
C SER A 176 -4.35 1.47 -5.64
N LEU A 177 -3.70 0.85 -6.61
CA LEU A 177 -3.75 -0.60 -6.83
C LEU A 177 -2.97 -1.36 -5.75
N ALA A 178 -1.77 -0.87 -5.40
CA ALA A 178 -0.94 -1.54 -4.40
C ALA A 178 -1.60 -1.53 -3.01
N VAL A 179 -2.12 -0.41 -2.55
CA VAL A 179 -2.77 -0.30 -1.22
C VAL A 179 -4.07 -1.09 -1.17
N GLY A 180 -4.90 -1.05 -2.22
CA GLY A 180 -6.12 -1.86 -2.29
C GLY A 180 -5.84 -3.36 -2.19
N ALA A 181 -4.89 -3.85 -2.99
CA ALA A 181 -4.49 -5.26 -2.98
C ALA A 181 -3.84 -5.66 -1.64
N MET A 182 -2.93 -4.85 -1.11
CA MET A 182 -2.31 -5.07 0.19
C MET A 182 -3.34 -5.15 1.32
N ALA A 183 -4.26 -4.19 1.39
CA ALA A 183 -5.29 -4.15 2.43
C ALA A 183 -6.20 -5.38 2.35
N PHE A 184 -6.56 -5.82 1.14
CA PHE A 184 -7.32 -7.05 0.94
C PHE A 184 -6.54 -8.30 1.39
N LEU A 185 -5.24 -8.39 1.09
CA LEU A 185 -4.40 -9.51 1.53
C LEU A 185 -4.28 -9.58 3.05
N ILE A 186 -4.08 -8.45 3.71
CA ILE A 186 -4.07 -8.37 5.18
C ILE A 186 -5.46 -8.75 5.74
N TYR A 187 -6.53 -8.26 5.12
CA TYR A 187 -7.90 -8.67 5.48
C TYR A 187 -8.07 -10.19 5.38
N SER A 188 -7.59 -10.81 4.30
CA SER A 188 -7.72 -12.26 4.09
C SER A 188 -6.90 -13.05 5.09
N LEU A 189 -5.64 -12.65 5.31
CA LEU A 189 -4.73 -13.21 6.32
C LEU A 189 -5.39 -13.26 7.70
N LEU A 190 -5.88 -12.11 8.18
CA LEU A 190 -6.54 -12.02 9.48
C LEU A 190 -7.78 -12.93 9.53
N GLY A 191 -8.47 -13.13 8.41
CA GLY A 191 -9.57 -14.09 8.34
C GLY A 191 -9.14 -15.53 8.57
N TYR A 192 -8.01 -15.95 8.01
CA TYR A 192 -7.46 -17.29 8.27
C TYR A 192 -6.93 -17.41 9.71
N ILE A 193 -6.16 -16.42 10.19
CA ILE A 193 -5.58 -16.41 11.54
C ILE A 193 -6.67 -16.50 12.62
N PHE A 194 -7.71 -15.67 12.52
CA PHE A 194 -8.80 -15.64 13.49
C PHE A 194 -9.93 -16.63 13.16
N ARG A 195 -9.67 -17.62 12.29
CA ARG A 195 -10.60 -18.71 11.90
C ARG A 195 -11.98 -18.23 11.39
N GLN A 196 -12.04 -17.02 10.85
CA GLN A 196 -13.22 -16.41 10.24
C GLN A 196 -13.34 -16.72 8.74
N LYS A 197 -12.29 -17.30 8.14
CA LYS A 197 -12.24 -17.77 6.74
C LYS A 197 -11.69 -19.21 6.74
N ARG A 198 -12.19 -20.04 5.83
CA ARG A 198 -11.63 -21.37 5.53
C ARG A 198 -11.01 -21.34 4.14
N PHE A 199 -10.07 -22.25 3.89
CA PHE A 199 -9.54 -22.50 2.56
C PHE A 199 -10.72 -22.88 1.64
N SER A 200 -10.96 -22.09 0.57
CA SER A 200 -12.10 -22.27 -0.35
C SER A 200 -11.83 -21.57 -1.70
N GLY A 201 -12.79 -21.59 -2.63
CA GLY A 201 -12.69 -20.88 -3.91
C GLY A 201 -12.39 -19.38 -3.80
N TYR A 202 -12.61 -18.76 -2.63
CA TYR A 202 -12.21 -17.37 -2.36
C TYR A 202 -10.68 -17.13 -2.36
N MET A 203 -9.87 -18.19 -2.47
CA MET A 203 -8.42 -18.09 -2.64
C MET A 203 -8.01 -17.58 -4.02
N VAL A 204 -8.86 -17.73 -5.03
CA VAL A 204 -8.62 -17.15 -6.36
C VAL A 204 -8.50 -15.63 -6.25
N ILE A 205 -9.31 -14.99 -5.40
CA ILE A 205 -9.21 -13.54 -5.15
C ILE A 205 -7.88 -13.20 -4.48
N ASP A 206 -7.42 -14.01 -3.52
CA ASP A 206 -6.11 -13.81 -2.87
C ASP A 206 -4.97 -13.87 -3.90
N LEU A 207 -5.00 -14.84 -4.84
CA LEU A 207 -4.02 -14.95 -5.92
C LEU A 207 -4.04 -13.75 -6.88
N ILE A 208 -5.23 -13.26 -7.25
CA ILE A 208 -5.37 -12.06 -8.08
C ILE A 208 -4.78 -10.84 -7.36
N MET A 209 -5.05 -10.68 -6.05
CA MET A 209 -4.49 -9.56 -5.29
C MET A 209 -2.97 -9.67 -5.15
N ILE A 210 -2.43 -10.88 -4.97
CA ILE A 210 -0.98 -11.12 -5.00
C ILE A 210 -0.39 -10.69 -6.34
N TYR A 211 -1.00 -11.10 -7.45
CA TYR A 211 -0.56 -10.76 -8.79
C TYR A 211 -0.58 -9.24 -9.04
N ILE A 212 -1.65 -8.55 -8.64
CA ILE A 212 -1.75 -7.08 -8.74
C ILE A 212 -0.66 -6.41 -7.91
N LEU A 213 -0.49 -6.81 -6.65
CA LEU A 213 0.50 -6.21 -5.76
C LEU A 213 1.93 -6.46 -6.24
N TRP A 214 2.22 -7.68 -6.70
CA TRP A 214 3.54 -8.04 -7.24
C TRP A 214 3.86 -7.24 -8.51
N SER A 215 2.92 -7.20 -9.45
CA SER A 215 3.11 -6.54 -10.75
C SER A 215 3.20 -5.02 -10.64
N THR A 216 2.62 -4.42 -9.59
CA THR A 216 2.75 -2.97 -9.32
C THR A 216 3.97 -2.65 -8.45
N LYS A 217 4.14 -3.38 -7.34
CA LYS A 217 5.10 -3.10 -6.27
C LYS A 217 5.62 -4.40 -5.66
N TYR A 218 6.42 -5.16 -6.41
CA TYR A 218 7.01 -6.43 -5.97
C TYR A 218 7.69 -6.36 -4.59
N TYR A 219 8.30 -5.23 -4.23
CA TYR A 219 8.97 -5.07 -2.93
C TYR A 219 7.99 -4.92 -1.75
N TYR A 220 6.77 -4.40 -1.97
CA TYR A 220 5.68 -4.49 -0.98
C TYR A 220 5.18 -5.93 -0.87
N ALA A 221 4.94 -6.58 -2.02
CA ALA A 221 4.46 -7.94 -2.08
C ALA A 221 5.42 -8.94 -1.40
N GLY A 222 6.71 -8.88 -1.76
CA GLY A 222 7.73 -9.80 -1.27
C GLY A 222 7.84 -9.78 0.25
N LEU A 223 7.99 -8.59 0.85
CA LEU A 223 8.08 -8.48 2.31
C LEU A 223 6.76 -8.87 2.99
N LEU A 224 5.61 -8.48 2.44
CA LEU A 224 4.30 -8.84 3.01
C LEU A 224 4.08 -10.36 2.98
N LEU A 225 4.35 -11.02 1.86
CA LEU A 225 4.18 -12.45 1.67
C LEU A 225 5.13 -13.26 2.55
N LEU A 226 6.40 -12.85 2.63
CA LEU A 226 7.39 -13.45 3.55
C LEU A 226 6.84 -13.46 4.99
N LEU A 227 6.33 -12.32 5.44
CA LEU A 227 5.82 -12.16 6.80
C LEU A 227 4.50 -12.90 7.02
N ILE A 228 3.61 -12.93 6.01
CA ILE A 228 2.37 -13.72 6.03
C ILE A 228 2.68 -15.21 6.22
N VAL A 229 3.60 -15.76 5.43
CA VAL A 229 3.95 -17.18 5.47
C VAL A 229 4.64 -17.51 6.79
N ALA A 230 5.66 -16.75 7.18
CA ALA A 230 6.37 -16.97 8.44
C ALA A 230 5.44 -16.86 9.66
N ASN A 231 4.52 -15.88 9.67
CA ASN A 231 3.55 -15.73 10.74
C ASN A 231 2.54 -16.89 10.78
N GLY A 232 1.98 -17.24 9.62
CA GLY A 232 1.00 -18.33 9.50
C GLY A 232 1.57 -19.68 9.94
N LEU A 233 2.79 -20.02 9.52
CA LEU A 233 3.49 -21.24 9.93
C LEU A 233 3.81 -21.24 11.43
N THR A 234 4.26 -20.09 11.97
CA THR A 234 4.50 -19.94 13.41
C THR A 234 3.23 -20.23 14.22
N LEU A 235 2.09 -19.65 13.80
CA LEU A 235 0.80 -19.85 14.47
C LEU A 235 0.27 -21.28 14.30
N TYR A 236 0.51 -21.91 13.16
CA TYR A 236 0.18 -23.31 12.92
C TYR A 236 0.95 -24.22 13.87
N ILE A 237 2.27 -24.07 13.95
CA ILE A 237 3.13 -24.87 14.85
C ILE A 237 2.79 -24.59 16.31
N LYS A 238 2.56 -23.33 16.69
CA LYS A 238 2.06 -22.93 18.02
C LYS A 238 0.81 -23.72 18.41
N SER A 239 -0.11 -23.98 17.47
CA SER A 239 -1.34 -24.73 17.75
C SER A 239 -1.14 -26.23 17.92
N LYS A 240 0.04 -26.77 17.58
CA LYS A 240 0.37 -28.20 17.62
C LYS A 240 1.39 -28.57 18.69
N SER A 241 2.21 -27.62 19.14
CA SER A 241 3.27 -27.84 20.12
C SER A 241 2.99 -27.07 21.41
N GLU A 242 2.87 -27.77 22.53
CA GLU A 242 2.65 -27.14 23.84
C GLU A 242 3.84 -26.28 24.28
N VAL A 243 5.08 -26.71 23.99
CA VAL A 243 6.31 -25.98 24.33
C VAL A 243 6.35 -24.61 23.64
N ILE A 244 6.04 -24.57 22.34
CA ILE A 244 5.99 -23.33 21.56
C ILE A 244 4.73 -22.54 21.91
N GLY A 245 3.62 -23.22 22.23
CA GLY A 245 2.38 -22.62 22.69
C GLY A 245 2.55 -21.71 23.92
N HIS A 246 3.28 -22.19 24.92
CA HIS A 246 3.43 -21.50 26.21
C HIS A 246 4.61 -20.52 26.26
N SER A 247 5.69 -20.75 25.50
CA SER A 247 6.89 -19.91 25.58
C SER A 247 6.92 -18.78 24.54
N PRO A 248 6.92 -17.50 24.95
CA PRO A 248 7.12 -16.37 24.03
C PRO A 248 8.45 -16.43 23.27
N THR A 249 9.51 -16.84 23.94
CA THR A 249 10.86 -16.89 23.37
C THR A 249 10.93 -17.88 22.22
N TYR A 250 10.33 -19.07 22.36
CA TYR A 250 10.32 -20.06 21.28
C TYR A 250 9.45 -19.61 20.09
N GLN A 251 8.35 -18.90 20.33
CA GLN A 251 7.55 -18.32 19.23
C GLN A 251 8.35 -17.30 18.42
N VAL A 252 9.08 -16.40 19.09
CA VAL A 252 9.90 -15.38 18.43
C VAL A 252 11.08 -16.01 17.70
N ALA A 253 11.76 -16.98 18.33
CA ALA A 253 12.87 -17.70 17.72
C ALA A 253 12.42 -18.47 16.48
N LEU A 254 11.30 -19.20 16.55
CA LEU A 254 10.71 -19.91 15.41
C LEU A 254 10.32 -18.94 14.28
N PHE A 255 9.67 -17.83 14.63
CA PHE A 255 9.30 -16.82 13.65
C PHE A 255 10.53 -16.21 12.96
N GLY A 256 11.60 -15.92 13.71
CA GLY A 256 12.87 -15.45 13.16
C GLY A 256 13.51 -16.47 12.22
N LEU A 257 13.57 -17.74 12.63
CA LEU A 257 14.05 -18.85 11.79
C LEU A 257 13.24 -18.95 10.48
N LEU A 258 11.91 -18.93 10.57
CA LEU A 258 11.03 -19.00 9.40
C LEU A 258 11.17 -17.77 8.49
N CYS A 259 11.39 -16.57 9.04
CA CYS A 259 11.70 -15.39 8.24
C CYS A 259 13.01 -15.57 7.46
N MET A 260 14.05 -16.11 8.09
CA MET A 260 15.33 -16.39 7.43
C MET A 260 15.18 -17.44 6.31
N LEU A 261 14.44 -18.52 6.56
CA LEU A 261 14.14 -19.54 5.55
C LEU A 261 13.29 -18.98 4.39
N CYS A 262 12.31 -18.12 4.68
CA CYS A 262 11.53 -17.47 3.64
C CYS A 262 12.36 -16.46 2.84
N LEU A 263 13.33 -15.79 3.46
CA LEU A 263 14.24 -14.86 2.78
C LEU A 263 15.17 -15.59 1.80
N THR A 264 15.72 -16.73 2.20
CA THR A 264 16.54 -17.57 1.30
C THR A 264 15.70 -18.10 0.14
N ALA A 265 14.47 -18.55 0.40
CA ALA A 265 13.54 -18.96 -0.66
C ALA A 265 13.15 -17.80 -1.59
N ALA A 266 12.93 -16.60 -1.04
CA ALA A 266 12.53 -15.41 -1.79
C ALA A 266 13.62 -14.91 -2.74
N THR A 267 14.89 -15.23 -2.46
CA THR A 267 16.04 -14.93 -3.33
C THR A 267 15.78 -15.46 -4.74
N SER A 268 15.14 -16.62 -4.90
CA SER A 268 14.85 -17.21 -6.21
C SER A 268 13.64 -16.62 -6.95
N LEU A 269 12.83 -15.76 -6.30
CA LEU A 269 11.57 -15.27 -6.86
C LEU A 269 11.72 -14.05 -7.76
N HIS A 270 12.77 -13.24 -7.57
CA HIS A 270 13.00 -12.03 -8.35
C HIS A 270 14.49 -11.64 -8.34
N PRO A 271 15.07 -11.16 -9.47
CA PRO A 271 16.49 -10.80 -9.51
C PRO A 271 16.89 -9.73 -8.48
N ASN A 272 16.01 -8.76 -8.22
CA ASN A 272 16.26 -7.72 -7.22
C ASN A 272 16.18 -8.25 -5.78
N PHE A 273 15.75 -9.49 -5.53
CA PHE A 273 15.78 -10.12 -4.21
C PHE A 273 17.03 -10.97 -4.00
N TYR A 274 17.94 -11.05 -4.98
CA TYR A 274 19.24 -11.66 -4.74
C TYR A 274 19.98 -10.90 -3.64
N LEU A 275 20.34 -11.57 -2.55
CA LEU A 275 20.97 -10.92 -1.39
C LEU A 275 22.27 -10.20 -1.74
N HIS A 276 23.01 -10.66 -2.75
CA HIS A 276 24.23 -9.98 -3.22
C HIS A 276 23.93 -8.76 -4.11
N ARG A 277 22.74 -8.70 -4.74
CA ARG A 277 22.34 -7.64 -5.69
C ARG A 277 21.47 -6.57 -5.04
N LEU A 278 20.76 -6.88 -3.95
CA LEU A 278 19.88 -5.91 -3.29
C LEU A 278 20.62 -4.61 -2.92
N PRO A 279 21.87 -4.63 -2.39
CA PRO A 279 22.59 -3.41 -2.10
C PRO A 279 22.87 -2.53 -3.32
N SER A 280 23.26 -3.13 -4.46
CA SER A 280 23.47 -2.36 -5.68
C SER A 280 22.17 -1.79 -6.21
N VAL A 281 21.07 -2.54 -6.19
CA VAL A 281 19.75 -2.03 -6.61
C VAL A 281 19.31 -0.83 -5.76
N ILE A 282 19.55 -0.85 -4.45
CA ILE A 282 19.24 0.27 -3.56
C ILE A 282 20.10 1.49 -3.93
N PHE A 283 21.41 1.28 -4.11
CA PHE A 283 22.36 2.32 -4.47
C PHE A 283 22.07 2.94 -5.85
N ASP A 284 21.81 2.11 -6.87
CA ASP A 284 21.52 2.55 -8.23
C ASP A 284 20.22 3.39 -8.27
N ASN A 285 19.19 2.96 -7.54
CA ASN A 285 17.96 3.75 -7.42
C ASN A 285 18.22 5.06 -6.67
N TYR A 286 18.99 5.04 -5.58
CA TYR A 286 19.36 6.25 -4.84
C TYR A 286 20.03 7.28 -5.76
N GLN A 287 21.03 6.87 -6.54
CA GLN A 287 21.71 7.76 -7.49
C GLN A 287 20.76 8.30 -8.56
N ALA A 288 19.96 7.41 -9.18
CA ALA A 288 19.00 7.82 -10.20
C ALA A 288 17.94 8.83 -9.69
N PHE A 289 17.55 8.74 -8.41
CA PHE A 289 16.65 9.72 -7.79
C PHE A 289 17.38 11.01 -7.40
N LEU A 290 18.63 10.95 -6.98
CA LEU A 290 19.44 12.15 -6.72
C LEU A 290 19.62 12.99 -7.99
N GLU A 291 19.98 12.36 -9.11
CA GLU A 291 20.20 13.04 -10.39
C GLU A 291 18.95 13.77 -10.91
N LYS A 292 17.77 13.24 -10.61
CA LYS A 292 16.47 13.78 -11.06
C LYS A 292 15.82 14.76 -10.09
N SER A 293 16.39 14.92 -8.91
CA SER A 293 15.79 15.73 -7.85
C SER A 293 16.55 17.04 -7.66
N GLU A 294 15.85 18.07 -7.23
CA GLU A 294 16.47 19.29 -6.77
C GLU A 294 17.27 19.03 -5.47
N ALA A 295 18.40 19.73 -5.32
CA ALA A 295 19.33 19.52 -4.22
C ALA A 295 18.67 19.63 -2.83
N ASN A 296 17.70 20.54 -2.67
CA ASN A 296 17.04 20.71 -1.39
C ASN A 296 15.95 19.66 -1.12
N ASP A 297 15.49 18.89 -2.11
CA ASP A 297 14.32 18.01 -1.99
C ASP A 297 14.66 16.53 -1.69
N VAL A 298 15.88 16.26 -1.22
CA VAL A 298 16.38 14.90 -1.04
C VAL A 298 16.97 14.66 0.35
N ILE A 299 16.89 13.40 0.79
CA ILE A 299 17.64 12.91 1.93
C ILE A 299 19.04 12.50 1.47
N TYR A 300 20.06 13.26 1.88
CA TYR A 300 21.45 12.89 1.62
C TYR A 300 21.96 11.81 2.56
N TYR A 301 22.38 10.68 2.00
CA TYR A 301 23.18 9.66 2.69
C TYR A 301 24.62 9.78 2.20
N TYR A 302 25.42 10.59 2.90
CA TYR A 302 26.84 10.77 2.57
C TYR A 302 27.59 9.45 2.73
N SER A 303 28.41 9.10 1.73
CA SER A 303 29.17 7.85 1.69
C SER A 303 28.30 6.58 1.65
N LEU A 304 27.10 6.65 1.08
CA LEU A 304 26.32 5.44 0.78
C LEU A 304 27.04 4.64 -0.30
N GLU A 305 27.43 3.41 0.02
CA GLU A 305 28.01 2.43 -0.90
C GLU A 305 27.06 1.24 -1.13
N ALA A 306 27.27 0.53 -2.25
CA ALA A 306 26.52 -0.66 -2.66
C ALA A 306 26.88 -1.94 -1.88
N ASN A 307 26.91 -1.87 -0.54
CA ASN A 307 27.15 -3.02 0.34
C ASN A 307 26.25 -3.00 1.58
N TRP A 308 26.08 -4.16 2.21
CA TRP A 308 25.21 -4.31 3.37
C TRP A 308 25.65 -3.49 4.59
N THR A 309 26.96 -3.34 4.80
CA THR A 309 27.51 -2.56 5.92
C THR A 309 27.09 -1.10 5.84
N SER A 310 27.28 -0.49 4.68
CA SER A 310 26.84 0.87 4.36
C SER A 310 25.33 1.03 4.57
N ILE A 311 24.52 0.10 4.05
CA ILE A 311 23.05 0.12 4.24
C ILE A 311 22.67 0.06 5.72
N LEU A 312 23.31 -0.79 6.51
CA LEU A 312 23.03 -0.92 7.94
C LEU A 312 23.42 0.36 8.70
N ILE A 313 24.55 1.00 8.36
CA ILE A 313 24.98 2.27 8.95
C ILE A 313 23.97 3.39 8.66
N HIS A 314 23.42 3.44 7.45
CA HIS A 314 22.45 4.47 7.05
C HIS A 314 20.99 4.14 7.44
N SER A 315 20.70 2.90 7.83
CA SER A 315 19.35 2.43 8.18
C SER A 315 18.69 3.25 9.31
N PRO A 316 19.36 3.66 10.40
CA PRO A 316 18.73 4.49 11.43
C PRO A 316 18.23 5.84 10.89
N LYS A 317 19.05 6.53 10.08
CA LYS A 317 18.67 7.79 9.43
C LYS A 317 17.52 7.59 8.44
N ALA A 318 17.59 6.52 7.66
CA ALA A 318 16.54 6.16 6.69
C ALA A 318 15.21 5.82 7.39
N LEU A 319 15.25 5.09 8.50
CA LEU A 319 14.07 4.76 9.29
C LEU A 319 13.39 6.02 9.85
N LEU A 320 14.16 6.89 10.51
CA LEU A 320 13.64 8.15 11.05
C LEU A 320 13.10 9.07 9.95
N SER A 321 13.82 9.16 8.82
CA SER A 321 13.40 10.00 7.70
C SER A 321 12.14 9.42 7.03
N GLY A 322 12.10 8.11 6.79
CA GLY A 322 10.94 7.44 6.20
C GLY A 322 9.69 7.53 7.07
N PHE A 323 9.80 7.46 8.39
CA PHE A 323 8.65 7.59 9.29
C PHE A 323 8.21 9.04 9.51
N PHE A 324 9.14 9.96 9.75
CA PHE A 324 8.79 11.26 10.33
C PHE A 324 9.21 12.48 9.50
N ARG A 325 9.95 12.30 8.39
CA ARG A 325 10.32 13.43 7.52
C ARG A 325 9.41 13.53 6.28
N PRO A 326 9.19 14.75 5.74
CA PRO A 326 9.72 16.04 6.22
C PRO A 326 9.16 16.46 7.58
N PHE A 327 9.89 17.27 8.33
CA PHE A 327 9.40 17.92 9.55
C PHE A 327 8.78 19.30 9.22
N PRO A 328 7.88 19.84 10.07
CA PRO A 328 7.39 21.21 9.91
C PRO A 328 8.57 22.20 9.88
N GLY A 329 8.58 23.08 8.87
CA GLY A 329 9.63 24.09 8.70
C GLY A 329 10.87 23.64 7.92
N GLU A 330 10.99 22.36 7.53
CA GLU A 330 12.07 21.93 6.61
C GLU A 330 11.86 22.45 5.19
N TYR A 331 10.60 22.71 4.81
CA TYR A 331 10.20 23.10 3.47
C TYR A 331 9.10 24.14 3.49
N PHE A 332 9.09 25.01 2.47
CA PHE A 332 8.09 26.05 2.28
C PHE A 332 7.08 25.75 1.15
N ASP A 333 7.21 24.59 0.50
CA ASP A 333 6.22 24.09 -0.46
C ASP A 333 4.96 23.61 0.28
N LEU A 334 3.78 24.01 -0.20
CA LEU A 334 2.49 23.76 0.47
C LEU A 334 2.24 22.27 0.73
N LEU A 335 2.54 21.38 -0.23
CA LEU A 335 2.31 19.95 -0.07
C LEU A 335 3.26 19.37 0.98
N LYS A 336 4.51 19.83 1.00
CA LYS A 336 5.52 19.39 1.97
C LYS A 336 5.24 19.93 3.37
N ILE A 337 4.69 21.14 3.50
CA ILE A 337 4.22 21.69 4.79
C ILE A 337 3.10 20.83 5.36
N ILE A 338 2.08 20.51 4.54
CA ILE A 338 0.96 19.64 4.96
C ILE A 338 1.49 18.27 5.38
N ALA A 339 2.39 17.67 4.59
CA ALA A 339 3.04 16.41 4.94
C ALA A 339 3.88 16.52 6.23
N GLY A 340 4.56 17.65 6.46
CA GLY A 340 5.33 17.91 7.66
C GLY A 340 4.48 17.96 8.92
N ILE A 341 3.34 18.65 8.86
CA ILE A 341 2.36 18.68 9.95
C ILE A 341 1.83 17.26 10.23
N GLU A 342 1.47 16.52 9.18
CA GLU A 342 1.01 15.13 9.33
C GLU A 342 2.07 14.24 9.98
N ASN A 343 3.32 14.34 9.54
CA ASN A 343 4.42 13.57 10.10
C ASN A 343 4.73 13.94 11.55
N PHE A 344 4.54 15.21 11.92
CA PHE A 344 4.64 15.63 13.31
C PHE A 344 3.55 14.98 14.17
N PHE A 345 2.30 14.89 13.68
CA PHE A 345 1.26 14.12 14.38
C PHE A 345 1.62 12.64 14.50
N ILE A 346 2.18 12.03 13.46
CA ILE A 346 2.68 10.66 13.50
C ILE A 346 3.75 10.49 14.59
N LEU A 347 4.69 11.44 14.69
CA LEU A 347 5.71 11.44 15.72
C LEU A 347 5.10 11.52 17.12
N LEU A 348 4.15 12.43 17.35
CA LEU A 348 3.44 12.55 18.64
C LEU A 348 2.66 11.29 19.01
N LEU A 349 1.99 10.66 18.04
CA LEU A 349 1.32 9.37 18.25
C LEU A 349 2.31 8.25 18.55
N THR A 350 3.48 8.27 17.92
CA THR A 350 4.52 7.27 18.14
C THR A 350 5.12 7.42 19.52
N VAL A 351 5.55 8.63 19.92
CA VAL A 351 6.04 8.95 21.28
C VAL A 351 4.99 8.59 22.32
N SER A 352 3.72 8.97 22.09
CA SER A 352 2.66 8.67 23.06
C SER A 352 2.34 7.18 23.22
N ALA A 353 2.60 6.38 22.18
CA ALA A 353 2.48 4.93 22.25
C ALA A 353 3.51 4.29 23.19
N PHE A 354 4.68 4.93 23.39
CA PHE A 354 5.74 4.40 24.27
C PHE A 354 5.34 4.42 25.75
N PHE A 355 4.53 5.38 26.20
CA PHE A 355 4.10 5.49 27.61
C PHE A 355 3.22 4.34 28.11
N LYS A 356 2.73 3.44 27.23
CA LYS A 356 1.97 2.23 27.60
C LYS A 356 2.57 0.92 27.04
N LEU A 357 3.81 0.94 26.55
CA LEU A 357 4.48 -0.26 26.01
C LEU A 357 4.70 -1.44 26.98
N PRO A 358 4.98 -1.26 28.30
CA PRO A 358 5.47 -2.38 29.11
C PRO A 358 4.42 -3.49 29.37
N LYS A 359 3.12 -3.26 29.08
CA LYS A 359 2.06 -4.29 29.17
C LYS A 359 1.78 -5.04 27.86
N LYS A 360 2.43 -4.70 26.73
CA LYS A 360 2.09 -5.18 25.36
C LYS A 360 2.84 -6.43 24.88
N LEU A 361 3.99 -6.78 25.49
CA LEU A 361 4.84 -7.89 25.00
C LEU A 361 4.36 -9.28 25.47
N THR A 362 3.35 -9.33 26.34
CA THR A 362 2.76 -10.56 26.86
C THR A 362 1.56 -11.07 26.04
N ASP A 363 1.08 -10.30 25.06
CA ASP A 363 -0.16 -10.61 24.32
C ASP A 363 -0.06 -11.87 23.43
N GLU A 364 -1.19 -12.54 23.26
CA GLU A 364 -1.36 -13.74 22.42
C GLU A 364 -1.02 -13.50 20.93
N ASN A 365 -1.08 -12.23 20.50
CA ASN A 365 -0.87 -11.76 19.12
C ASN A 365 0.55 -11.21 18.87
N ARG A 366 1.52 -11.49 19.74
CA ARG A 366 2.89 -10.94 19.63
C ARG A 366 3.56 -11.15 18.27
N VAL A 367 3.41 -12.33 17.67
CA VAL A 367 4.04 -12.64 16.37
C VAL A 367 3.42 -11.80 15.26
N LEU A 368 2.11 -11.52 15.34
CA LEU A 368 1.42 -10.63 14.41
C LEU A 368 1.92 -9.19 14.55
N LEU A 369 2.05 -8.69 15.79
CA LEU A 369 2.61 -7.35 16.04
C LEU A 369 4.06 -7.22 15.57
N LEU A 370 4.89 -8.22 15.84
CA LEU A 370 6.27 -8.26 15.39
C LEU A 370 6.36 -8.28 13.86
N SER A 371 5.52 -9.08 13.20
CA SER A 371 5.46 -9.09 11.73
C SER A 371 5.08 -7.73 11.16
N ALA A 372 4.08 -7.07 11.75
CA ALA A 372 3.64 -5.74 11.33
C ALA A 372 4.74 -4.68 11.56
N ALA A 373 5.49 -4.77 12.67
CA ALA A 373 6.61 -3.87 12.96
C ALA A 373 7.77 -4.06 11.97
N ILE A 374 8.17 -5.31 11.69
CA ILE A 374 9.21 -5.63 10.71
C ILE A 374 8.80 -5.15 9.31
N TYR A 375 7.53 -5.32 8.94
CA TYR A 375 7.01 -4.79 7.67
C TYR A 375 7.21 -3.28 7.55
N CYS A 376 6.82 -2.52 8.58
CA CYS A 376 6.93 -1.07 8.58
C CYS A 376 8.39 -0.60 8.60
N ILE A 377 9.22 -1.18 9.46
CA ILE A 377 10.64 -0.84 9.59
C ILE A 377 11.38 -1.16 8.28
N GLY A 378 11.19 -2.38 7.74
CA GLY A 378 11.84 -2.82 6.52
C GLY A 378 11.45 -1.95 5.32
N LEU A 379 10.15 -1.74 5.08
CA LEU A 379 9.73 -0.87 3.97
C LEU A 379 10.20 0.58 4.16
N SER A 380 10.15 1.13 5.37
CA SER A 380 10.61 2.49 5.62
C SER A 380 12.09 2.65 5.29
N ILE A 381 12.94 1.74 5.75
CA ILE A 381 14.39 1.77 5.47
C ILE A 381 14.64 1.64 3.97
N PHE A 382 14.11 0.61 3.31
CA PHE A 382 14.40 0.36 1.90
C PHE A 382 13.85 1.45 0.98
N LEU A 383 12.65 1.98 1.26
CA LEU A 383 12.09 3.09 0.50
C LEU A 383 12.89 4.38 0.72
N ALA A 384 13.21 4.73 1.97
CA ALA A 384 13.91 5.98 2.24
C ALA A 384 15.35 5.97 1.71
N LEU A 385 16.01 4.81 1.65
CA LEU A 385 17.32 4.66 1.01
C LEU A 385 17.22 4.72 -0.52
N SER A 386 16.31 3.94 -1.12
CA SER A 386 16.23 3.84 -2.59
C SER A 386 15.59 5.07 -3.25
N THR A 387 14.69 5.76 -2.54
CA THR A 387 13.96 6.93 -3.04
C THR A 387 14.08 8.09 -2.04
N PRO A 388 15.22 8.80 -2.04
CA PRO A 388 15.50 9.87 -1.07
C PRO A 388 14.68 11.15 -1.31
N ASN A 389 14.02 11.29 -2.46
CA ASN A 389 13.20 12.45 -2.81
C ASN A 389 11.94 12.54 -1.93
N PHE A 390 11.71 13.67 -1.26
CA PHE A 390 10.59 13.81 -0.32
C PHE A 390 9.22 13.71 -0.98
N GLY A 391 9.02 14.36 -2.14
CA GLY A 391 7.75 14.29 -2.86
C GLY A 391 7.35 12.84 -3.20
N THR A 392 8.32 12.05 -3.68
CA THR A 392 8.12 10.64 -3.99
C THR A 392 7.95 9.79 -2.73
N LEU A 393 8.75 10.05 -1.69
CA LEU A 393 8.73 9.31 -0.44
C LEU A 393 7.39 9.47 0.28
N ILE A 394 6.84 10.68 0.35
CA ILE A 394 5.52 10.95 0.95
C ILE A 394 4.45 10.06 0.30
N ARG A 395 4.47 9.93 -1.02
CA ARG A 395 3.57 9.01 -1.75
C ARG A 395 3.87 7.55 -1.41
N TYR A 396 5.14 7.13 -1.42
CA TYR A 396 5.51 5.72 -1.18
C TYR A 396 5.30 5.26 0.27
N LYS A 397 5.18 6.18 1.23
CA LYS A 397 4.88 5.85 2.63
C LYS A 397 3.54 5.13 2.79
N VAL A 398 2.57 5.35 1.91
CA VAL A 398 1.26 4.66 1.97
C VAL A 398 1.35 3.14 1.91
N GLY A 399 2.48 2.60 1.43
CA GLY A 399 2.74 1.15 1.45
C GLY A 399 2.86 0.56 2.85
N PHE A 400 3.25 1.33 3.87
CA PHE A 400 3.36 0.83 5.24
C PHE A 400 2.60 1.68 6.27
N LEU A 401 2.31 2.94 5.94
CA LEU A 401 1.67 3.90 6.83
C LEU A 401 0.35 3.41 7.46
N PRO A 402 -0.57 2.72 6.73
CA PRO A 402 -1.77 2.18 7.35
C PRO A 402 -1.47 1.20 8.49
N VAL A 403 -0.48 0.32 8.29
CA VAL A 403 -0.07 -0.68 9.29
C VAL A 403 0.65 0.00 10.46
N MET A 404 1.54 0.94 10.17
CA MET A 404 2.26 1.72 11.18
C MET A 404 1.30 2.49 12.10
N LEU A 405 0.31 3.17 11.51
CA LEU A 405 -0.71 3.90 12.27
C LEU A 405 -1.53 2.96 13.15
N LEU A 406 -1.92 1.78 12.66
CA LEU A 406 -2.60 0.78 13.50
C LEU A 406 -1.75 0.40 14.72
N ILE A 407 -0.44 0.13 14.54
CA ILE A 407 0.45 -0.23 15.65
C ILE A 407 0.50 0.87 16.71
N VAL A 408 0.65 2.14 16.29
CA VAL A 408 0.81 3.26 17.23
C VAL A 408 -0.51 3.73 17.82
N THR A 409 -1.66 3.54 17.15
CA THR A 409 -2.97 4.06 17.58
C THR A 409 -3.84 3.07 18.37
N LEU A 410 -3.76 1.76 18.11
CA LEU A 410 -4.72 0.76 18.65
C LEU A 410 -4.86 0.81 20.18
N ASN A 411 -3.77 1.03 20.91
CA ASN A 411 -3.75 1.13 22.37
C ASN A 411 -3.12 2.46 22.84
N ASN A 412 -3.32 3.52 22.04
CA ASN A 412 -2.71 4.82 22.30
C ASN A 412 -3.48 5.62 23.36
N PRO A 413 -2.80 6.18 24.38
CA PRO A 413 -3.46 7.02 25.38
C PRO A 413 -4.24 8.22 24.80
N LEU A 414 -3.71 8.88 23.76
CA LEU A 414 -4.35 10.05 23.15
C LEU A 414 -5.63 9.65 22.42
N ILE A 415 -5.59 8.55 21.68
CA ILE A 415 -6.76 8.03 20.94
C ILE A 415 -7.81 7.48 21.91
N GLU A 416 -7.39 6.86 23.01
CA GLU A 416 -8.31 6.41 24.07
C GLU A 416 -9.05 7.58 24.72
N LYS A 417 -8.36 8.70 24.99
CA LYS A 417 -9.00 9.93 25.48
C LYS A 417 -10.00 10.48 24.46
N LEU A 418 -9.61 10.56 23.17
CA LEU A 418 -10.51 11.00 22.11
C LEU A 418 -11.77 10.12 22.01
N ASN A 419 -11.60 8.80 22.10
CA ASN A 419 -12.70 7.84 22.03
C ASN A 419 -13.69 7.96 23.21
N ARG A 420 -13.26 8.51 24.36
CA ARG A 420 -14.15 8.81 25.48
C ARG A 420 -14.93 10.11 25.29
N LEU A 421 -14.39 11.07 24.52
CA LEU A 421 -15.03 12.35 24.24
C LEU A 421 -16.05 12.27 23.08
N VAL A 422 -15.87 11.30 22.17
CA VAL A 422 -16.73 11.10 20.99
C VAL A 422 -17.88 10.10 21.26
N LYS A 423 -17.82 9.35 22.36
CA LYS A 423 -18.95 8.56 22.88
C LYS A 423 -19.88 9.47 23.65
#